data_AF-A0A842R0P3-F1
#
_entry.id   AF-A0A842R0P3-F1
#
_cell.length_a   1.000
_cell.length_b   1.000
_cell.length_c   1.000
_cell.angle_alpha   90.00
_cell.angle_beta   90.00
_cell.angle_gamma   90.00
#
_symmetry.space_group_name_H-M   'P 1'
#
loop_
_entity.id
_entity.type
_entity.pdbx_description
1 polymer ?
#
loop_
_entity_poly.entity_id
_entity_poly.type
_entity_poly.pdbx_seq_one_letter_code
_entity_poly.pdbx_strand_id
1 'polypeptide(L)'
;MLSPLGWFVGFLTWFLVLFFIGLFSDLLVVRDHSGGENGSIPDEAFDYLRERPSFIPEDAFLLDTHSHTLASDGRMTPEQNIKWHIANGFNAFVVSDHNTGKNNEPSMILQEKYPSILIIPGYEWTTPRIHMNFIGILDFPYPVPRKASDKDIKQAIDRAQDLGAIIQCDHVSWTVSQDVYQSRNLVHPTRQELIEWGVDGFEINNSMQWYDGRTVHVMDFLEQNGLLEKPVFLSTGTDIHDPRNSFVTGWTELLLTPGERENASIDIVKQALREGRTKVWLDHDYHPSHEAQYREGTGGRVLLKPFRRLGNKIYSSPPRETAAWVTCLILLYFPAMALFHLLFVFF
;
A
#
# COMPACT_ATOMS: atom_id res chain seq x y z
N MET A 1 24.33 19.14 -52.57
CA MET A 1 24.97 19.44 -51.28
C MET A 1 24.27 20.67 -50.70
N LEU A 2 23.76 20.59 -49.48
CA LEU A 2 23.16 21.75 -48.81
C LEU A 2 24.23 22.82 -48.59
N SER A 3 23.86 24.09 -48.74
CA SER A 3 24.75 25.20 -48.43
C SER A 3 25.14 25.16 -46.95
N PRO A 4 26.27 25.77 -46.54
CA PRO A 4 26.64 25.89 -45.13
C PRO A 4 25.52 26.46 -44.26
N LEU A 5 24.71 27.37 -44.81
CA LEU A 5 23.53 27.93 -44.15
C LEU A 5 22.40 26.88 -43.98
N GLY A 6 22.18 26.02 -44.98
CA GLY A 6 21.22 24.93 -44.89
C GLY A 6 21.59 23.87 -43.84
N TRP A 7 22.88 23.58 -43.70
CA TRP A 7 23.39 22.72 -42.62
C TRP A 7 23.19 23.34 -41.24
N PHE A 8 23.45 24.64 -41.11
CA PHE A 8 23.25 25.36 -39.84
C PHE A 8 21.77 25.42 -39.44
N VAL A 9 20.87 25.74 -40.37
CA VAL A 9 19.42 25.75 -40.11
C VAL A 9 18.88 24.35 -39.80
N GLY A 10 19.36 23.32 -40.50
CA GLY A 10 18.99 21.93 -40.22
C GLY A 10 19.44 21.47 -38.84
N PHE A 11 20.68 21.78 -38.45
CA PHE A 11 21.20 21.49 -37.12
C PHE A 11 20.43 22.24 -36.02
N LEU A 12 20.16 23.53 -36.21
CA LEU A 12 19.43 24.34 -35.23
C LEU A 12 17.98 23.82 -35.06
N THR A 13 17.32 23.43 -36.14
CA THR A 13 15.96 22.87 -36.10
C THR A 13 15.96 21.51 -35.39
N TRP A 14 16.92 20.64 -35.68
CA TRP A 14 17.07 19.34 -35.01
C TRP A 14 17.36 19.49 -33.51
N PHE A 15 18.24 20.43 -33.15
CA PHE A 15 18.54 20.77 -31.77
C PHE A 15 17.32 21.32 -31.03
N LEU A 16 16.53 22.20 -31.66
CA LEU A 16 15.30 22.72 -31.09
C LEU A 16 14.24 21.63 -30.90
N VAL A 17 14.10 20.68 -31.84
CA VAL A 17 13.18 19.55 -31.70
C VAL A 17 13.61 18.62 -30.56
N LEU A 18 14.90 18.28 -30.45
CA LEU A 18 15.38 17.45 -29.35
C LEU A 18 15.34 18.16 -28.01
N PHE A 19 15.62 19.47 -27.99
CA PHE A 19 15.46 20.29 -26.79
C PHE A 19 13.99 20.38 -26.38
N PHE A 20 13.06 20.54 -27.32
CA PHE A 20 11.63 20.49 -27.02
C PHE A 20 11.18 19.12 -26.57
N ILE A 21 11.63 18.02 -27.19
CA ILE A 21 11.31 16.65 -26.75
C ILE A 21 11.91 16.38 -25.37
N GLY A 22 13.13 16.85 -25.10
CA GLY A 22 13.81 16.73 -23.81
C GLY A 22 13.13 17.57 -22.73
N LEU A 23 12.76 18.80 -23.03
CA LEU A 23 12.08 19.72 -22.12
C LEU A 23 10.62 19.31 -21.91
N PHE A 24 9.93 18.78 -22.93
CA PHE A 24 8.62 18.14 -22.77
C PHE A 24 8.76 16.83 -22.03
N SER A 25 9.77 16.00 -22.27
CA SER A 25 9.95 14.76 -21.52
C SER A 25 10.29 15.06 -20.07
N ASP A 26 11.10 16.07 -19.77
CA ASP A 26 11.41 16.51 -18.41
C ASP A 26 10.19 17.19 -17.76
N LEU A 27 9.44 18.04 -18.46
CA LEU A 27 8.16 18.57 -17.96
C LEU A 27 7.12 17.47 -17.77
N LEU A 28 7.09 16.44 -18.62
CA LEU A 28 6.18 15.30 -18.52
C LEU A 28 6.63 14.34 -17.42
N VAL A 29 7.93 14.14 -17.20
CA VAL A 29 8.50 13.32 -16.13
C VAL A 29 8.37 14.04 -14.78
N VAL A 30 8.59 15.35 -14.72
CA VAL A 30 8.36 16.19 -13.53
C VAL A 30 6.85 16.29 -13.23
N ARG A 31 5.99 16.21 -14.26
CA ARG A 31 4.52 16.18 -14.09
C ARG A 31 3.95 14.77 -13.84
N ASP A 32 4.69 13.69 -14.13
CA ASP A 32 4.32 12.30 -13.84
C ASP A 32 4.95 11.79 -12.52
N HIS A 33 6.03 12.42 -12.04
CA HIS A 33 6.50 12.32 -10.64
C HIS A 33 5.71 13.22 -9.69
N SER A 34 4.86 14.10 -10.23
CA SER A 34 3.72 14.67 -9.52
C SER A 34 2.43 13.99 -9.97
N GLY A 35 2.43 12.65 -9.97
CA GLY A 35 1.19 11.87 -10.06
C GLY A 35 0.13 12.52 -9.17
N GLY A 36 -1.07 12.74 -9.71
CA GLY A 36 -2.14 13.54 -9.11
C GLY A 36 -2.56 13.12 -7.70
N GLU A 37 -1.73 13.47 -6.71
CA GLU A 37 -1.79 12.99 -5.33
C GLU A 37 -1.63 14.13 -4.30
N ASN A 38 -1.46 15.38 -4.75
CA ASN A 38 -1.11 16.52 -3.87
C ASN A 38 -2.30 17.35 -3.35
N GLY A 39 -3.54 16.97 -3.66
CA GLY A 39 -4.72 17.56 -3.02
C GLY A 39 -4.95 16.94 -1.65
N SER A 40 -5.10 17.78 -0.62
CA SER A 40 -5.64 17.35 0.69
C SER A 40 -7.02 16.74 0.47
N ILE A 41 -7.27 15.57 1.05
CA ILE A 41 -8.60 14.97 1.03
C ILE A 41 -9.48 15.81 1.98
N PRO A 42 -10.63 16.34 1.52
CA PRO A 42 -11.50 17.14 2.39
C PRO A 42 -12.15 16.23 3.43
N ASP A 43 -12.43 16.77 4.62
CA ASP A 43 -13.01 15.99 5.72
C ASP A 43 -14.39 15.41 5.38
N GLU A 44 -15.17 16.10 4.55
CA GLU A 44 -16.47 15.63 4.04
C GLU A 44 -16.37 14.36 3.17
N ALA A 45 -15.16 13.97 2.71
CA ALA A 45 -14.97 12.73 1.98
C ALA A 45 -15.33 11.48 2.80
N PHE A 46 -15.32 11.60 4.13
CA PHE A 46 -15.58 10.53 5.09
C PHE A 46 -16.98 10.61 5.73
N ASP A 47 -17.82 11.55 5.31
CA ASP A 47 -19.18 11.73 5.83
C ASP A 47 -20.16 10.77 5.13
N TYR A 48 -19.87 9.47 5.25
CA TYR A 48 -20.72 8.39 4.77
C TYR A 48 -20.69 7.21 5.75
N LEU A 49 -21.68 6.33 5.63
CA LEU A 49 -21.67 5.04 6.29
C LEU A 49 -21.85 3.98 5.21
N ARG A 50 -20.83 3.16 5.01
CA ARG A 50 -20.94 1.97 4.17
C ARG A 50 -21.76 0.95 4.94
N GLU A 51 -22.81 0.45 4.32
CA GLU A 51 -23.55 -0.67 4.87
C GLU A 51 -22.60 -1.86 5.02
N ARG A 52 -22.56 -2.44 6.22
CA ARG A 52 -21.82 -3.67 6.48
C ARG A 52 -22.33 -4.75 5.51
N PRO A 53 -21.44 -5.49 4.80
CA PRO A 53 -21.88 -6.55 3.92
C PRO A 53 -22.77 -7.56 4.65
N SER A 54 -23.88 -7.98 4.03
CA SER A 54 -24.91 -8.80 4.67
C SER A 54 -24.43 -10.20 5.10
N PHE A 55 -23.27 -10.64 4.62
CA PHE A 55 -22.66 -11.90 5.03
C PHE A 55 -21.89 -11.80 6.35
N ILE A 56 -21.59 -10.60 6.83
CA ILE A 56 -20.94 -10.36 8.12
C ILE A 56 -22.05 -10.23 9.19
N PRO A 57 -21.95 -10.92 10.34
CA PRO A 57 -22.92 -10.79 11.42
C PRO A 57 -23.08 -9.34 11.89
N GLU A 58 -24.31 -8.94 12.20
CA GLU A 58 -24.62 -7.59 12.67
C GLU A 58 -23.90 -7.25 13.98
N ASP A 59 -23.71 -8.24 14.86
CA ASP A 59 -23.03 -8.09 16.14
C ASP A 59 -21.52 -8.40 16.09
N ALA A 60 -20.96 -8.66 14.90
CA ALA A 60 -19.53 -8.89 14.74
C ALA A 60 -18.72 -7.66 15.20
N PHE A 61 -17.66 -7.91 15.96
CA PHE A 61 -16.68 -6.88 16.36
C PHE A 61 -15.53 -6.88 15.35
N LEU A 62 -15.48 -5.88 14.48
CA LEU A 62 -14.56 -5.84 13.35
C LEU A 62 -13.33 -4.99 13.65
N LEU A 63 -12.16 -5.57 13.40
CA LEU A 63 -10.84 -4.98 13.55
C LEU A 63 -10.19 -4.84 12.16
N ASP A 64 -9.63 -3.67 11.89
CA ASP A 64 -8.59 -3.50 10.87
C ASP A 64 -7.21 -3.56 11.53
N THR A 65 -6.36 -4.50 11.13
CA THR A 65 -5.06 -4.70 11.78
C THR A 65 -3.94 -3.84 11.20
N HIS A 66 -4.18 -3.10 10.11
CA HIS A 66 -3.10 -2.44 9.36
C HIS A 66 -3.59 -1.18 8.65
N SER A 67 -3.13 0.01 9.09
CA SER A 67 -3.48 1.28 8.44
C SER A 67 -2.39 2.35 8.57
N HIS A 68 -2.33 3.27 7.60
CA HIS A 68 -1.29 4.30 7.52
C HIS A 68 -1.87 5.72 7.62
N THR A 69 -1.04 6.63 8.13
CA THR A 69 -1.35 8.06 8.26
C THR A 69 -0.26 8.90 7.59
N LEU A 70 -0.39 10.23 7.70
CA LEU A 70 0.63 11.18 7.25
C LEU A 70 1.98 11.10 8.01
N ALA A 71 2.12 10.22 9.01
CA ALA A 71 3.41 10.04 9.69
C ALA A 71 4.37 9.13 8.91
N SER A 72 3.88 8.21 8.07
CA SER A 72 4.68 7.53 7.05
C SER A 72 4.34 8.02 5.64
N ASP A 73 3.53 7.26 4.93
CA ASP A 73 3.23 7.34 3.50
C ASP A 73 1.73 7.22 3.22
N GLY A 74 0.92 7.22 4.27
CA GLY A 74 -0.52 7.44 4.16
C GLY A 74 -0.87 8.86 3.75
N ARG A 75 -2.13 9.06 3.34
CA ARG A 75 -2.68 10.33 2.84
C ARG A 75 -3.70 10.98 3.78
N MET A 76 -3.95 10.35 4.92
CA MET A 76 -4.95 10.78 5.91
C MET A 76 -4.28 11.28 7.19
N THR A 77 -4.84 12.35 7.77
CA THR A 77 -4.53 12.73 9.16
C THR A 77 -5.01 11.62 10.13
N PRO A 78 -4.54 11.59 11.38
CA PRO A 78 -5.10 10.70 12.41
C PRO A 78 -6.62 10.73 12.48
N GLU A 79 -7.21 11.93 12.46
CA GLU A 79 -8.66 12.09 12.52
C GLU A 79 -9.37 11.58 11.26
N GLN A 80 -8.82 11.82 10.07
CA GLN A 80 -9.38 11.31 8.83
C GLN A 80 -9.30 9.78 8.75
N ASN A 81 -8.20 9.20 9.22
CA ASN A 81 -8.03 7.76 9.31
C ASN A 81 -9.09 7.15 10.26
N ILE A 82 -9.35 7.75 11.43
CA ILE A 82 -10.46 7.34 12.32
C ILE A 82 -11.82 7.41 11.61
N LYS A 83 -12.13 8.54 10.97
CA LYS A 83 -13.41 8.73 10.25
C LYS A 83 -13.59 7.70 9.14
N TRP A 84 -12.54 7.39 8.40
CA TRP A 84 -12.57 6.38 7.34
C TRP A 84 -12.92 4.99 7.88
N HIS A 85 -12.34 4.59 9.01
CA HIS A 85 -12.65 3.30 9.63
C HIS A 85 -14.09 3.23 10.16
N ILE A 86 -14.59 4.32 10.77
CA ILE A 86 -16.01 4.44 11.17
C ILE A 86 -16.92 4.31 9.95
N ALA A 87 -16.60 5.05 8.87
CA ALA A 87 -17.36 5.02 7.63
C ALA A 87 -17.41 3.64 6.98
N ASN A 88 -16.40 2.79 7.23
CA ASN A 88 -16.32 1.42 6.72
C ASN A 88 -16.79 0.34 7.72
N GLY A 89 -17.42 0.74 8.84
CA GLY A 89 -18.11 -0.16 9.75
C GLY A 89 -17.20 -0.95 10.69
N PHE A 90 -15.95 -0.52 10.86
CA PHE A 90 -15.02 -1.09 11.84
C PHE A 90 -15.37 -0.67 13.26
N ASN A 91 -15.13 -1.57 14.21
CA ASN A 91 -15.25 -1.32 15.65
C ASN A 91 -13.92 -0.97 16.30
N ALA A 92 -12.80 -1.39 15.68
CA ALA A 92 -11.46 -1.06 16.10
C ALA A 92 -10.52 -1.01 14.90
N PHE A 93 -9.40 -0.31 15.04
CA PHE A 93 -8.34 -0.32 14.02
C PHE A 93 -6.97 -0.06 14.64
N VAL A 94 -5.92 -0.47 13.93
CA VAL A 94 -4.52 -0.23 14.31
C VAL A 94 -3.94 0.91 13.48
N VAL A 95 -3.36 1.91 14.14
CA VAL A 95 -2.51 2.93 13.51
C VAL A 95 -1.10 2.36 13.43
N SER A 96 -0.59 2.09 12.24
CA SER A 96 0.65 1.32 12.06
C SER A 96 1.59 1.96 11.04
N ASP A 97 1.95 3.23 11.24
CA ASP A 97 2.87 3.93 10.35
C ASP A 97 4.23 3.23 10.23
N HIS A 98 4.82 3.25 9.02
CA HIS A 98 6.10 2.61 8.74
C HIS A 98 7.22 3.19 9.59
N ASN A 99 7.79 2.34 10.43
CA ASN A 99 8.95 2.62 11.25
C ASN A 99 8.83 3.89 12.13
N THR A 100 7.62 4.25 12.56
CA THR A 100 7.39 5.37 13.48
C THR A 100 6.09 5.27 14.25
N GLY A 101 6.10 5.57 15.55
CA GLY A 101 4.90 5.76 16.36
C GLY A 101 4.38 7.20 16.43
N LYS A 102 4.87 8.12 15.59
CA LYS A 102 4.66 9.58 15.74
C LYS A 102 3.19 10.01 15.84
N ASN A 103 2.29 9.31 15.15
CA ASN A 103 0.86 9.62 15.18
C ASN A 103 0.04 8.75 16.15
N ASN A 104 0.67 7.87 16.94
CA ASN A 104 -0.04 7.09 17.94
C ASN A 104 -0.57 7.96 19.09
N GLU A 105 0.27 8.78 19.71
CA GLU A 105 -0.19 9.71 20.77
C GLU A 105 -1.29 10.68 20.27
N PRO A 106 -1.13 11.37 19.13
CA PRO A 106 -2.21 12.17 18.53
C PRO A 106 -3.51 11.39 18.29
N SER A 107 -3.41 10.16 17.79
CA SER A 107 -4.58 9.30 17.57
C SER A 107 -5.27 8.93 18.89
N MET A 108 -4.50 8.55 19.91
CA MET A 108 -5.04 8.17 21.22
C MET A 108 -5.78 9.32 21.92
N ILE A 109 -5.32 10.56 21.77
CA ILE A 109 -6.01 11.75 22.31
C ILE A 109 -7.41 11.91 21.68
N LEU A 110 -7.60 11.46 20.44
CA LEU A 110 -8.89 11.52 19.74
C LEU A 110 -9.88 10.44 20.20
N GLN A 111 -9.49 9.50 21.06
CA GLN A 111 -10.35 8.42 21.54
C GLN A 111 -11.62 8.95 22.24
N GLU A 112 -11.50 10.00 23.06
CA GLU A 112 -12.66 10.62 23.73
C GLU A 112 -13.62 11.28 22.74
N LYS A 113 -13.09 11.80 21.62
CA LYS A 113 -13.89 12.43 20.55
C LYS A 113 -14.63 11.38 19.71
N TYR A 114 -14.10 10.17 19.59
CA TYR A 114 -14.63 9.09 18.78
C TYR A 114 -14.88 7.82 19.60
N PRO A 115 -15.82 7.83 20.56
CA PRO A 115 -16.06 6.69 21.46
C PRO A 115 -16.69 5.46 20.78
N SER A 116 -17.17 5.60 19.53
CA SER A 116 -17.78 4.50 18.77
C SER A 116 -16.76 3.54 18.15
N ILE A 117 -15.47 3.87 18.19
CA ILE A 117 -14.39 3.06 17.63
C ILE A 117 -13.22 3.00 18.61
N LEU A 118 -12.61 1.83 18.75
CA LEU A 118 -11.41 1.65 19.55
C LEU A 118 -10.17 1.93 18.71
N ILE A 119 -9.38 2.93 19.13
CA ILE A 119 -8.12 3.30 18.50
C ILE A 119 -7.00 2.48 19.16
N ILE A 120 -6.27 1.71 18.36
CA ILE A 120 -5.18 0.87 18.84
C ILE A 120 -3.86 1.41 18.28
N PRO A 121 -2.89 1.79 19.13
CA PRO A 121 -1.60 2.23 18.64
C PRO A 121 -0.79 1.02 18.15
N GLY A 122 -0.03 1.21 17.09
CA GLY A 122 0.83 0.18 16.54
C GLY A 122 2.03 0.75 15.82
N TYR A 123 2.86 -0.13 15.29
CA TYR A 123 4.08 0.26 14.59
C TYR A 123 4.36 -0.79 13.54
N GLU A 124 4.44 -0.41 12.27
CA GLU A 124 4.86 -1.35 11.25
C GLU A 124 6.40 -1.33 11.15
N TRP A 125 7.01 -2.42 11.59
CA TRP A 125 8.43 -2.67 11.42
C TRP A 125 8.69 -3.12 10.00
N THR A 126 9.20 -2.20 9.20
CA THR A 126 9.23 -2.34 7.74
C THR A 126 10.66 -2.44 7.24
N THR A 127 10.96 -3.55 6.56
CA THR A 127 12.24 -3.75 5.85
C THR A 127 11.98 -4.32 4.47
N PRO A 128 12.93 -4.21 3.51
CA PRO A 128 12.79 -4.86 2.21
C PRO A 128 12.57 -6.38 2.25
N ARG A 129 12.83 -7.02 3.40
CA ARG A 129 12.79 -8.48 3.57
C ARG A 129 11.48 -8.98 4.16
N ILE A 130 10.89 -8.21 5.08
CA ILE A 130 9.68 -8.54 5.85
C ILE A 130 9.07 -7.26 6.43
N HIS A 131 7.76 -7.26 6.55
CA HIS A 131 6.94 -6.24 7.20
C HIS A 131 6.21 -6.91 8.37
N MET A 132 6.19 -6.26 9.53
CA MET A 132 5.54 -6.80 10.73
C MET A 132 4.88 -5.69 11.54
N ASN A 133 3.62 -5.85 11.86
CA ASN A 133 2.91 -4.98 12.77
C ASN A 133 3.14 -5.37 14.23
N PHE A 134 3.58 -4.40 15.01
CA PHE A 134 3.67 -4.47 16.46
C PHE A 134 2.44 -3.76 17.04
N ILE A 135 1.42 -4.55 17.35
CA ILE A 135 0.09 -4.06 17.73
C ILE A 135 0.03 -3.81 19.23
N GLY A 136 -0.50 -2.65 19.63
CA GLY A 136 -0.75 -2.29 21.03
C GLY A 136 0.45 -1.69 21.75
N ILE A 137 1.37 -1.05 21.00
CA ILE A 137 2.49 -0.26 21.53
C ILE A 137 2.50 1.15 20.93
N LEU A 138 2.95 2.15 21.69
CA LEU A 138 3.00 3.54 21.24
C LEU A 138 4.15 3.82 20.28
N ASP A 139 5.31 3.17 20.46
CA ASP A 139 6.46 3.34 19.60
C ASP A 139 7.44 2.17 19.77
N PHE A 140 8.39 2.04 18.84
CA PHE A 140 9.46 1.05 18.89
C PHE A 140 10.83 1.76 18.94
N PRO A 141 11.43 1.96 20.13
CA PRO A 141 12.59 2.82 20.34
C PRO A 141 13.93 2.15 19.94
N TYR A 142 13.90 1.24 18.98
CA TYR A 142 15.07 0.52 18.50
C TYR A 142 15.26 0.73 17.00
N PRO A 143 16.52 0.75 16.51
CA PRO A 143 16.78 1.00 15.10
C PRO A 143 16.26 -0.13 14.22
N VAL A 144 15.70 0.25 13.07
CA VAL A 144 15.27 -0.68 12.02
C VAL A 144 16.38 -0.79 10.96
N PRO A 145 16.98 -1.97 10.76
CA PRO A 145 18.06 -2.14 9.80
C PRO A 145 17.55 -2.12 8.37
N ARG A 146 18.27 -1.44 7.47
CA ARG A 146 17.97 -1.43 6.02
C ARG A 146 18.07 -2.81 5.36
N LYS A 147 18.84 -3.72 5.95
CA LYS A 147 19.05 -5.10 5.52
C LYS A 147 18.98 -6.01 6.75
N ALA A 148 17.77 -6.44 7.10
CA ALA A 148 17.56 -7.29 8.25
C ALA A 148 18.05 -8.72 8.02
N SER A 149 18.89 -9.23 8.92
CA SER A 149 19.19 -10.66 9.07
C SER A 149 18.12 -11.36 9.91
N ASP A 150 18.14 -12.70 9.98
CA ASP A 150 17.25 -13.46 10.89
C ASP A 150 17.43 -13.04 12.34
N LYS A 151 18.68 -12.80 12.74
CA LYS A 151 19.01 -12.33 14.08
C LYS A 151 18.38 -10.95 14.37
N ASP A 152 18.27 -10.09 13.37
CA ASP A 152 17.66 -8.77 13.54
C ASP A 152 16.14 -8.86 13.63
N ILE A 153 15.51 -9.69 12.79
CA ILE A 153 14.07 -9.95 12.83
C ILE A 153 13.68 -10.55 14.19
N LYS A 154 14.39 -11.60 14.62
CA LYS A 154 14.14 -12.23 15.92
C LYS A 154 14.32 -11.23 17.07
N GLN A 155 15.39 -10.43 17.08
CA GLN A 155 15.57 -9.39 18.09
C GLN A 155 14.46 -8.33 18.05
N ALA A 156 13.92 -8.00 16.88
CA ALA A 156 12.82 -7.05 16.77
C ALA A 156 11.53 -7.63 17.38
N ILE A 157 11.23 -8.90 17.10
CA ILE A 157 10.13 -9.64 17.70
C ILE A 157 10.28 -9.69 19.22
N ASP A 158 11.42 -10.16 19.73
CA ASP A 158 11.70 -10.26 21.17
C ASP A 158 11.49 -8.89 21.87
N ARG A 159 12.06 -7.82 21.32
CA ARG A 159 11.94 -6.47 21.88
C ARG A 159 10.52 -5.92 21.83
N ALA A 160 9.79 -6.18 20.75
CA ALA A 160 8.40 -5.74 20.63
C ALA A 160 7.51 -6.50 21.63
N GLN A 161 7.76 -7.79 21.85
CA GLN A 161 7.09 -8.57 22.89
C GLN A 161 7.42 -8.09 24.31
N ASP A 162 8.67 -7.70 24.58
CA ASP A 162 9.07 -7.09 25.87
C ASP A 162 8.33 -5.76 26.13
N LEU A 163 7.99 -5.02 25.07
CA LEU A 163 7.13 -3.82 25.12
C LEU A 163 5.63 -4.16 25.22
N GLY A 164 5.29 -5.45 25.18
CA GLY A 164 3.93 -5.96 25.30
C GLY A 164 3.15 -6.02 23.98
N ALA A 165 3.79 -5.88 22.81
CA ALA A 165 3.12 -5.94 21.52
C ALA A 165 2.52 -7.32 21.23
N ILE A 166 1.48 -7.33 20.39
CA ILE A 166 1.10 -8.50 19.59
C ILE A 166 1.84 -8.40 18.26
N ILE A 167 2.42 -9.49 17.81
CA ILE A 167 3.27 -9.51 16.62
C ILE A 167 2.52 -10.15 15.45
N GLN A 168 2.19 -9.35 14.45
CA GLN A 168 1.62 -9.80 13.18
C GLN A 168 2.71 -9.78 12.10
N CYS A 169 2.80 -10.81 11.28
CA CYS A 169 3.55 -10.74 10.03
C CYS A 169 2.62 -10.30 8.91
N ASP A 170 2.98 -9.22 8.22
CA ASP A 170 2.11 -8.59 7.22
C ASP A 170 2.35 -9.14 5.82
N HIS A 171 1.29 -9.14 5.03
CA HIS A 171 1.19 -9.35 3.58
C HIS A 171 2.38 -10.04 2.90
N VAL A 172 2.69 -11.26 3.30
CA VAL A 172 3.91 -11.95 2.84
C VAL A 172 3.92 -12.13 1.32
N SER A 173 2.77 -12.44 0.73
CA SER A 173 2.61 -12.55 -0.73
C SER A 173 2.97 -11.26 -1.46
N TRP A 174 2.59 -10.09 -0.93
CA TRP A 174 2.97 -8.80 -1.49
C TRP A 174 4.48 -8.58 -1.34
N THR A 175 5.03 -8.82 -0.15
CA THR A 175 6.45 -8.58 0.18
C THR A 175 7.38 -9.34 -0.76
N VAL A 176 7.13 -10.63 -0.98
CA VAL A 176 7.96 -11.46 -1.88
C VAL A 176 7.75 -11.15 -3.36
N SER A 177 6.65 -10.48 -3.71
CA SER A 177 6.37 -10.04 -5.08
C SER A 177 7.08 -8.74 -5.45
N GLN A 178 7.57 -7.97 -4.48
CA GLN A 178 8.18 -6.66 -4.72
C GLN A 178 9.48 -6.75 -5.53
N ASP A 179 9.67 -5.82 -6.47
CA ASP A 179 10.88 -5.71 -7.29
C ASP A 179 12.15 -5.59 -6.43
N VAL A 180 12.09 -4.83 -5.33
CA VAL A 180 13.21 -4.65 -4.41
C VAL A 180 13.59 -5.96 -3.73
N TYR A 181 12.60 -6.78 -3.38
CA TYR A 181 12.84 -8.09 -2.77
C TYR A 181 13.52 -9.04 -3.77
N GLN A 182 12.98 -9.12 -4.99
CA GLN A 182 13.49 -10.00 -6.05
C GLN A 182 14.86 -9.58 -6.55
N SER A 183 15.06 -8.29 -6.85
CA SER A 183 16.33 -7.76 -7.37
C SER A 183 17.49 -7.90 -6.38
N ARG A 184 17.21 -7.99 -5.08
CA ARG A 184 18.20 -8.18 -4.02
C ARG A 184 18.39 -9.65 -3.61
N ASN A 185 17.69 -10.59 -4.25
CA ASN A 185 17.69 -12.01 -3.91
C ASN A 185 17.46 -12.25 -2.40
N LEU A 186 16.50 -11.52 -1.82
CA LEU A 186 16.17 -11.69 -0.41
C LEU A 186 15.44 -13.02 -0.19
N VAL A 187 15.58 -13.56 1.02
CA VAL A 187 14.91 -14.79 1.45
C VAL A 187 14.04 -14.47 2.66
N HIS A 188 12.73 -14.53 2.49
CA HIS A 188 11.74 -14.31 3.53
C HIS A 188 11.80 -15.51 4.49
N PRO A 189 11.77 -15.28 5.81
CA PRO A 189 11.60 -16.37 6.78
C PRO A 189 10.36 -17.23 6.46
N THR A 190 10.44 -18.51 6.73
CA THR A 190 9.28 -19.41 6.64
C THR A 190 8.25 -19.08 7.72
N ARG A 191 7.01 -19.53 7.55
CA ARG A 191 5.96 -19.31 8.56
C ARG A 191 6.30 -20.03 9.86
N GLN A 192 6.88 -21.24 9.76
CA GLN A 192 7.37 -22.00 10.90
C GLN A 192 8.47 -21.25 11.66
N GLU A 193 9.49 -20.73 10.97
CA GLU A 193 10.54 -19.92 11.62
C GLU A 193 9.95 -18.70 12.33
N LEU A 194 9.00 -18.01 11.70
CA LEU A 194 8.34 -16.85 12.33
C LEU A 194 7.55 -17.22 13.58
N ILE A 195 6.84 -18.35 13.55
CA ILE A 195 6.14 -18.88 14.73
C ILE A 195 7.14 -19.23 15.84
N GLU A 196 8.22 -19.93 15.51
CA GLU A 196 9.31 -20.27 16.44
C GLU A 196 10.01 -19.04 17.02
N TRP A 197 10.05 -17.94 16.27
CA TRP A 197 10.62 -16.66 16.73
C TRP A 197 9.63 -15.82 17.53
N GLY A 198 8.35 -16.22 17.60
CA GLY A 198 7.37 -15.63 18.51
C GLY A 198 6.22 -14.88 17.83
N VAL A 199 6.12 -14.86 16.50
CA VAL A 199 4.97 -14.25 15.80
C VAL A 199 3.64 -14.80 16.35
N ASP A 200 2.67 -13.93 16.56
CA ASP A 200 1.35 -14.27 17.13
C ASP A 200 0.31 -14.51 16.03
N GLY A 201 0.47 -13.92 14.85
CA GLY A 201 -0.47 -14.10 13.74
C GLY A 201 0.04 -13.63 12.39
N PHE A 202 -0.76 -13.89 11.37
CA PHE A 202 -0.46 -13.54 9.99
C PHE A 202 -1.61 -12.79 9.33
N GLU A 203 -1.27 -11.73 8.62
CA GLU A 203 -2.17 -11.09 7.69
C GLU A 203 -2.26 -11.93 6.41
N ILE A 204 -3.42 -12.55 6.17
CA ILE A 204 -3.66 -13.44 5.03
C ILE A 204 -4.41 -12.77 3.89
N ASN A 205 -4.96 -11.57 4.12
CA ASN A 205 -5.50 -10.74 3.06
C ASN A 205 -5.10 -9.30 3.33
N ASN A 206 -4.40 -8.73 2.36
CA ASN A 206 -3.93 -7.37 2.42
C ASN A 206 -4.49 -6.55 1.28
N SER A 207 -5.08 -5.41 1.66
CA SER A 207 -5.76 -4.52 0.73
C SER A 207 -6.74 -5.33 -0.15
N MET A 208 -6.91 -4.92 -1.40
CA MET A 208 -7.84 -5.54 -2.33
C MET A 208 -7.28 -6.81 -3.01
N GLN A 209 -5.96 -6.98 -3.05
CA GLN A 209 -5.33 -7.81 -4.10
C GLN A 209 -4.53 -8.99 -3.56
N TRP A 210 -4.09 -8.97 -2.30
CA TRP A 210 -3.05 -9.86 -1.82
C TRP A 210 -3.59 -10.87 -0.82
N TYR A 211 -4.21 -11.92 -1.36
CA TYR A 211 -4.59 -13.10 -0.57
C TYR A 211 -3.43 -14.10 -0.47
N ASP A 212 -3.04 -14.47 0.75
CA ASP A 212 -2.01 -15.45 1.05
C ASP A 212 -2.62 -16.80 1.45
N GLY A 213 -3.19 -17.47 0.44
CA GLY A 213 -3.68 -18.84 0.61
C GLY A 213 -2.61 -19.82 1.08
N ARG A 214 -1.32 -19.56 0.83
CA ARG A 214 -0.25 -20.45 1.29
C ARG A 214 -0.13 -20.44 2.82
N THR A 215 -0.19 -19.27 3.44
CA THR A 215 -0.19 -19.18 4.90
C THR A 215 -1.38 -19.91 5.50
N VAL A 216 -2.58 -19.75 4.93
CA VAL A 216 -3.79 -20.49 5.37
C VAL A 216 -3.54 -22.00 5.36
N HIS A 217 -3.09 -22.57 4.24
CA HIS A 217 -2.83 -24.01 4.15
C HIS A 217 -1.76 -24.49 5.13
N VAL A 218 -0.73 -23.67 5.39
CA VAL A 218 0.31 -24.02 6.37
C VAL A 218 -0.25 -24.00 7.78
N MET A 219 -1.07 -23.01 8.15
CA MET A 219 -1.69 -22.94 9.47
C MET A 219 -2.64 -24.13 9.68
N ASP A 220 -3.50 -24.42 8.72
CA ASP A 220 -4.40 -25.58 8.76
C ASP A 220 -3.62 -26.89 8.96
N PHE A 221 -2.52 -27.07 8.22
CA PHE A 221 -1.67 -28.24 8.37
C PHE A 221 -1.04 -28.33 9.76
N LEU A 222 -0.48 -27.24 10.27
CA LEU A 222 0.17 -27.24 11.59
C LEU A 222 -0.84 -27.48 12.71
N GLU A 223 -2.02 -26.87 12.64
CA GLU A 223 -3.09 -27.04 13.63
C GLU A 223 -3.64 -28.48 13.63
N GLN A 224 -3.99 -29.02 12.46
CA GLN A 224 -4.55 -30.38 12.35
C GLN A 224 -3.58 -31.48 12.82
N ASN A 225 -2.28 -31.21 12.78
CA ASN A 225 -1.25 -32.15 13.24
C ASN A 225 -0.74 -31.85 14.66
N GLY A 226 -1.30 -30.87 15.36
CA GLY A 226 -0.89 -30.51 16.73
C GLY A 226 0.55 -29.98 16.81
N LEU A 227 1.02 -29.31 15.76
CA LEU A 227 2.39 -28.78 15.64
C LEU A 227 2.50 -27.31 16.08
N LEU A 228 1.41 -26.69 16.52
CA LEU A 228 1.40 -25.35 17.09
C LEU A 228 1.49 -25.43 18.62
N GLU A 229 2.49 -24.77 19.21
CA GLU A 229 2.62 -24.66 20.66
C GLU A 229 1.61 -23.68 21.28
N LYS A 230 1.16 -22.70 20.49
CA LYS A 230 0.17 -21.69 20.85
C LYS A 230 -0.78 -21.43 19.66
N PRO A 231 -2.00 -20.93 19.90
CA PRO A 231 -2.85 -20.43 18.82
C PRO A 231 -2.13 -19.36 17.99
N VAL A 232 -2.39 -19.35 16.68
CA VAL A 232 -1.88 -18.34 15.75
C VAL A 232 -3.10 -17.73 15.06
N PHE A 233 -3.28 -16.41 15.19
CA PHE A 233 -4.43 -15.77 14.57
C PHE A 233 -4.20 -15.52 13.07
N LEU A 234 -5.29 -15.57 12.31
CA LEU A 234 -5.33 -15.10 10.93
C LEU A 234 -6.12 -13.79 10.88
N SER A 235 -5.62 -12.82 10.12
CA SER A 235 -6.24 -11.50 10.00
C SER A 235 -6.25 -11.02 8.55
N THR A 236 -6.94 -9.91 8.34
CA THR A 236 -6.81 -9.06 7.19
C THR A 236 -6.55 -7.63 7.66
N GLY A 237 -5.67 -6.94 6.94
CA GLY A 237 -5.41 -5.53 7.08
C GLY A 237 -5.76 -4.81 5.78
N THR A 238 -6.32 -3.61 5.90
CA THR A 238 -6.63 -2.82 4.70
C THR A 238 -5.36 -2.25 4.06
N ASP A 239 -4.32 -2.04 4.87
CA ASP A 239 -3.08 -1.39 4.48
C ASP A 239 -3.38 -0.05 3.78
N ILE A 240 -4.33 0.66 4.37
CA ILE A 240 -4.91 1.85 3.77
C ILE A 240 -3.93 3.00 3.78
N HIS A 241 -3.40 3.32 2.60
CA HIS A 241 -2.56 4.50 2.38
C HIS A 241 -3.36 5.66 1.79
N ASP A 242 -4.22 5.39 0.80
CA ASP A 242 -5.00 6.40 0.10
C ASP A 242 -6.45 5.90 -0.12
N PRO A 243 -7.45 6.49 0.54
CA PRO A 243 -8.86 6.08 0.41
C PRO A 243 -9.41 6.35 -0.98
N ARG A 244 -8.78 7.21 -1.77
CA ARG A 244 -9.17 7.43 -3.16
C ARG A 244 -8.84 6.22 -4.03
N ASN A 245 -7.87 5.38 -3.63
CA ASN A 245 -7.33 4.28 -4.45
C ASN A 245 -7.63 2.89 -3.90
N SER A 246 -8.02 2.80 -2.64
CA SER A 246 -8.29 1.55 -1.96
C SER A 246 -9.67 1.60 -1.30
N PHE A 247 -10.32 0.45 -1.22
CA PHE A 247 -11.57 0.25 -0.46
C PHE A 247 -11.45 -1.04 0.34
N VAL A 248 -12.32 -1.18 1.33
CA VAL A 248 -12.31 -2.36 2.22
C VAL A 248 -12.86 -3.58 1.48
N THR A 249 -12.06 -4.63 1.47
CA THR A 249 -12.35 -5.98 0.91
C THR A 249 -12.21 -7.07 1.98
N GLY A 250 -11.79 -6.73 3.19
CA GLY A 250 -11.56 -7.69 4.26
C GLY A 250 -11.86 -7.10 5.63
N TRP A 251 -12.39 -7.94 6.52
CA TRP A 251 -12.60 -7.60 7.93
C TRP A 251 -12.10 -8.74 8.82
N THR A 252 -11.32 -8.40 9.85
CA THR A 252 -10.98 -9.34 10.92
C THR A 252 -12.04 -9.24 12.00
N GLU A 253 -12.90 -10.25 12.14
CA GLU A 253 -13.78 -10.35 13.29
C GLU A 253 -12.99 -10.89 14.49
N LEU A 254 -13.10 -10.20 15.62
CA LEU A 254 -12.70 -10.73 16.92
C LEU A 254 -13.87 -11.49 17.54
N LEU A 255 -13.66 -12.77 17.86
CA LEU A 255 -14.67 -13.64 18.48
C LEU A 255 -14.76 -13.35 19.98
N LEU A 256 -15.30 -12.17 20.29
CA LEU A 256 -15.49 -11.64 21.64
C LEU A 256 -16.81 -12.12 22.24
N THR A 257 -16.79 -12.39 23.55
CA THR A 257 -18.02 -12.58 24.33
C THR A 257 -18.84 -11.28 24.38
N PRO A 258 -20.16 -11.34 24.67
CA PRO A 258 -20.99 -10.13 24.79
C PRO A 258 -20.42 -9.09 25.77
N GLY A 259 -19.89 -9.51 26.92
CA GLY A 259 -19.29 -8.62 27.91
C GLY A 259 -17.97 -8.00 27.45
N GLU A 260 -17.14 -8.74 26.70
CA GLU A 260 -15.92 -8.21 26.07
C GLU A 260 -16.25 -7.19 24.98
N ARG A 261 -17.32 -7.41 24.19
CA ARG A 261 -17.75 -6.45 23.15
C ARG A 261 -18.24 -5.14 23.75
N GLU A 262 -19.01 -5.19 24.82
CA GLU A 262 -19.53 -4.01 25.52
C GLU A 262 -18.41 -3.18 26.17
N ASN A 263 -17.35 -3.85 26.63
CA ASN A 263 -16.23 -3.23 27.35
C ASN A 263 -14.91 -3.32 26.57
N ALA A 264 -14.98 -3.31 25.24
CA ALA A 264 -13.82 -3.53 24.38
C ALA A 264 -12.67 -2.56 24.72
N SER A 265 -11.48 -3.12 24.86
CA SER A 265 -10.27 -2.39 25.21
C SER A 265 -9.07 -2.96 24.46
N ILE A 266 -7.96 -2.22 24.44
CA ILE A 266 -6.71 -2.68 23.82
C ILE A 266 -6.28 -4.03 24.42
N ASP A 267 -6.42 -4.22 25.73
CA ASP A 267 -6.03 -5.47 26.39
C ASP A 267 -6.92 -6.65 25.98
N ILE A 268 -8.23 -6.43 25.86
CA ILE A 268 -9.18 -7.46 25.36
C ILE A 268 -8.85 -7.83 23.91
N VAL A 269 -8.57 -6.84 23.06
CA VAL A 269 -8.18 -7.09 21.67
C VAL A 269 -6.88 -7.89 21.62
N LYS A 270 -5.85 -7.48 22.37
CA LYS A 270 -4.57 -8.19 22.43
C LYS A 270 -4.75 -9.62 22.95
N GLN A 271 -5.60 -9.82 23.96
CA GLN A 271 -5.92 -11.14 24.46
C GLN A 271 -6.60 -12.01 23.40
N ALA A 272 -7.63 -11.49 22.72
CA ALA A 272 -8.33 -12.22 21.66
C ALA A 272 -7.40 -12.61 20.51
N LEU A 273 -6.50 -11.71 20.09
CA LEU A 273 -5.48 -12.01 19.09
C LEU A 273 -4.51 -13.09 19.57
N ARG A 274 -3.99 -12.98 20.80
CA ARG A 274 -3.07 -13.96 21.39
C ARG A 274 -3.70 -15.35 21.56
N GLU A 275 -5.01 -15.40 21.77
CA GLU A 275 -5.80 -16.63 21.88
C GLU A 275 -6.26 -17.18 20.52
N GLY A 276 -5.92 -16.54 19.40
CA GLY A 276 -6.32 -16.98 18.07
C GLY A 276 -7.82 -16.82 17.79
N ARG A 277 -8.52 -15.98 18.56
CA ARG A 277 -9.98 -15.80 18.47
C ARG A 277 -10.38 -14.86 17.33
N THR A 278 -9.97 -15.19 16.12
CA THR A 278 -10.26 -14.39 14.92
C THR A 278 -11.04 -15.18 13.87
N LYS A 279 -11.79 -14.44 13.07
CA LYS A 279 -12.40 -14.95 11.84
C LYS A 279 -12.23 -13.91 10.74
N VAL A 280 -11.80 -14.35 9.56
CA VAL A 280 -11.61 -13.45 8.41
C VAL A 280 -12.83 -13.49 7.51
N TRP A 281 -13.33 -12.31 7.18
CA TRP A 281 -14.40 -12.10 6.22
C TRP A 281 -13.83 -11.39 5.00
N LEU A 282 -14.08 -11.90 3.80
CA LEU A 282 -13.60 -11.32 2.55
C LEU A 282 -14.75 -10.99 1.63
N ASP A 283 -14.70 -9.80 1.05
CA ASP A 283 -15.53 -9.36 -0.06
C ASP A 283 -14.66 -9.32 -1.33
N HIS A 284 -14.99 -10.18 -2.28
CA HIS A 284 -14.32 -10.20 -3.59
C HIS A 284 -15.07 -9.38 -4.65
N ASP A 285 -16.21 -8.77 -4.30
CA ASP A 285 -16.94 -7.90 -5.20
C ASP A 285 -16.31 -6.50 -5.20
N TYR A 286 -15.63 -6.21 -6.31
CA TYR A 286 -14.92 -4.94 -6.47
C TYR A 286 -15.89 -3.80 -6.74
N HIS A 287 -15.91 -2.82 -5.84
CA HIS A 287 -16.62 -1.57 -6.02
C HIS A 287 -15.63 -0.39 -5.99
N PRO A 288 -15.81 0.65 -6.82
CA PRO A 288 -14.99 1.85 -6.69
C PRO A 288 -15.17 2.48 -5.30
N SER A 289 -14.09 2.94 -4.66
CA SER A 289 -14.17 3.59 -3.35
C SER A 289 -15.03 4.85 -3.42
N HIS A 290 -15.75 5.18 -2.34
CA HIS A 290 -16.56 6.40 -2.26
C HIS A 290 -15.70 7.65 -2.51
N GLU A 291 -14.44 7.61 -2.06
CA GLU A 291 -13.50 8.70 -2.15
C GLU A 291 -12.85 8.82 -3.53
N ALA A 292 -13.04 7.86 -4.43
CA ALA A 292 -12.51 7.91 -5.79
C ALA A 292 -13.00 9.14 -6.57
N GLN A 293 -14.14 9.72 -6.18
CA GLN A 293 -14.67 10.97 -6.75
C GLN A 293 -13.80 12.20 -6.45
N TYR A 294 -13.00 12.16 -5.37
CA TYR A 294 -12.06 13.22 -4.99
C TYR A 294 -10.68 13.08 -5.66
N ARG A 295 -10.55 12.19 -6.67
CA ARG A 295 -9.36 12.13 -7.52
C ARG A 295 -9.36 13.35 -8.45
N GLU A 296 -8.36 14.23 -8.32
CA GLU A 296 -8.17 15.32 -9.29
C GLU A 296 -7.97 14.76 -10.72
N GLY A 297 -8.55 15.47 -11.70
CA GLY A 297 -8.88 14.99 -13.03
C GLY A 297 -7.79 14.17 -13.75
N THR A 298 -8.12 12.93 -14.06
CA THR A 298 -7.34 12.02 -14.93
C THR A 298 -7.40 12.37 -16.42
N GLY A 299 -7.99 13.51 -16.79
CA GLY A 299 -8.22 13.94 -18.19
C GLY A 299 -6.95 13.99 -19.06
N GLY A 300 -5.77 14.13 -18.45
CA GLY A 300 -4.48 14.07 -19.17
C GLY A 300 -3.89 12.67 -19.36
N ARG A 301 -4.30 11.65 -18.57
CA ARG A 301 -3.65 10.32 -18.57
C ARG A 301 -4.04 9.44 -19.77
N VAL A 302 -5.23 9.63 -20.34
CA VAL A 302 -5.71 8.83 -21.48
C VAL A 302 -4.96 9.18 -22.77
N LEU A 303 -4.62 10.46 -22.97
CA LEU A 303 -3.89 10.91 -24.16
C LEU A 303 -2.42 10.45 -24.19
N LEU A 304 -1.81 10.18 -23.02
CA LEU A 304 -0.36 9.98 -22.88
C LEU A 304 0.07 8.53 -22.60
N LYS A 305 -0.86 7.63 -22.25
CA LYS A 305 -0.60 6.19 -22.01
C LYS A 305 0.21 5.49 -23.13
N PRO A 306 -0.04 5.73 -24.43
CA PRO A 306 0.73 5.11 -25.50
C PRO A 306 2.21 5.55 -25.50
N PHE A 307 2.45 6.83 -25.22
CA PHE A 307 3.80 7.41 -25.24
C PHE A 307 4.63 6.98 -24.03
N ARG A 308 4.01 6.83 -22.84
CA ARG A 308 4.69 6.31 -21.64
C ARG A 308 5.14 4.86 -21.80
N ARG A 309 4.29 3.99 -22.37
CA ARG A 309 4.66 2.59 -22.66
C ARG A 309 5.80 2.51 -23.68
N LEU A 310 5.79 3.40 -24.68
CA LEU A 310 6.86 3.47 -25.67
C LEU A 310 8.17 3.96 -25.06
N GLY A 311 8.14 5.02 -24.24
CA GLY A 311 9.30 5.56 -23.54
C GLY A 311 9.98 4.53 -22.62
N ASN A 312 9.20 3.83 -21.80
CA ASN A 312 9.73 2.80 -20.90
C ASN A 312 10.37 1.65 -21.69
N LYS A 313 9.75 1.24 -22.81
CA LYS A 313 10.28 0.16 -23.67
C LYS A 313 11.58 0.56 -24.36
N ILE A 314 11.71 1.82 -24.80
CA ILE A 314 12.94 2.37 -25.39
C ILE A 314 14.07 2.46 -24.35
N TYR A 315 13.74 2.85 -23.11
CA TYR A 315 14.69 2.96 -22.01
C TYR A 315 15.23 1.60 -21.54
N SER A 316 14.39 0.56 -21.55
CA SER A 316 14.78 -0.80 -21.14
C SER A 316 15.42 -1.63 -22.25
N SER A 317 15.43 -1.15 -23.50
CA SER A 317 15.92 -1.92 -24.66
C SER A 317 17.44 -1.80 -24.85
N PRO A 318 18.10 -2.84 -25.40
CA PRO A 318 19.51 -2.77 -25.78
C PRO A 318 19.78 -1.64 -26.80
N PRO A 319 21.01 -1.06 -26.84
CA PRO A 319 21.32 0.13 -27.65
C PRO A 319 20.97 0.02 -29.14
N ARG A 320 21.05 -1.19 -29.73
CA ARG A 320 20.70 -1.43 -31.13
C ARG A 320 19.19 -1.34 -31.38
N GLU A 321 18.37 -1.76 -30.43
CA GLU A 321 16.91 -1.66 -30.52
C GLU A 321 16.44 -0.22 -30.28
N THR A 322 17.06 0.48 -29.33
CA THR A 322 16.85 1.92 -29.11
C THR A 322 17.12 2.72 -30.38
N ALA A 323 18.21 2.42 -31.10
CA ALA A 323 18.51 3.05 -32.39
C ALA A 323 17.44 2.76 -33.47
N ALA A 324 16.88 1.55 -33.50
CA ALA A 324 15.80 1.19 -34.41
C ALA A 324 14.50 1.95 -34.09
N TRP A 325 14.13 2.07 -32.81
CA TRP A 325 12.97 2.84 -32.36
C TRP A 325 13.09 4.34 -32.68
N VAL A 326 14.26 4.92 -32.42
CA VAL A 326 14.56 6.33 -32.77
C VAL A 326 14.49 6.53 -34.29
N THR A 327 15.01 5.59 -35.07
CA THR A 327 14.95 5.64 -36.53
C THR A 327 13.50 5.56 -37.04
N CYS A 328 12.68 4.66 -36.51
CA CYS A 328 11.26 4.57 -36.86
C CYS A 328 10.48 5.84 -36.49
N LEU A 329 10.75 6.45 -35.33
CA LEU A 329 10.11 7.71 -34.92
C LEU A 329 10.47 8.86 -35.88
N ILE A 330 11.74 8.94 -36.28
CA ILE A 330 12.21 9.93 -37.28
C ILE A 330 11.51 9.69 -38.63
N LEU A 331 11.47 8.45 -39.10
CA LEU A 331 10.86 8.08 -40.38
C LEU A 331 9.34 8.25 -40.41
N LEU A 332 8.65 8.21 -39.26
CA LEU A 332 7.22 8.48 -39.14
C LEU A 332 6.92 9.97 -38.95
N TYR A 333 7.79 10.70 -38.26
CA TYR A 333 7.63 12.13 -37.96
C TYR A 333 7.72 13.01 -39.23
N PHE A 334 8.73 12.77 -40.08
CA PHE A 334 8.92 13.60 -41.28
C PHE A 334 7.74 13.50 -42.29
N PRO A 335 7.19 12.31 -42.59
CA PRO A 335 6.00 12.19 -43.42
C PRO A 335 4.75 12.80 -42.78
N ALA A 336 4.55 12.63 -41.47
CA ALA A 336 3.42 13.23 -40.77
C ALA A 336 3.48 14.77 -40.77
N MET A 337 4.66 15.35 -40.58
CA MET A 337 4.89 16.79 -40.70
C MET A 337 4.72 17.31 -42.13
N ALA A 338 5.17 16.55 -43.13
CA ALA A 338 4.96 16.89 -44.54
C ALA A 338 3.47 16.86 -44.91
N LEU A 339 2.72 15.87 -44.39
CA LEU A 339 1.27 15.76 -44.58
C LEU A 339 0.53 16.89 -43.86
N PHE A 340 0.93 17.25 -42.63
CA PHE A 340 0.38 18.37 -41.88
C PHE A 340 0.60 19.70 -42.62
N HIS A 341 1.81 19.94 -43.15
CA HIS A 341 2.08 21.10 -43.99
C HIS A 341 1.28 21.09 -45.29
N LEU A 342 1.12 19.95 -45.96
CA LEU A 342 0.29 19.85 -47.16
C LEU A 342 -1.20 20.13 -46.88
N LEU A 343 -1.70 19.77 -45.70
CA LEU A 343 -3.10 19.95 -45.31
C LEU A 343 -3.41 21.36 -44.75
N PHE A 344 -2.43 22.04 -44.17
CA PHE A 344 -2.62 23.34 -43.49
C PHE A 344 -1.94 24.55 -44.17
N VAL A 345 -1.26 24.35 -45.30
CA VAL A 345 -0.72 25.45 -46.12
C VAL A 345 -1.68 25.87 -47.24
N PHE A 346 -2.82 25.19 -47.40
CA PHE A 346 -3.85 25.52 -48.39
C PHE A 346 -5.22 25.91 -47.81
N PHE A 347 -5.28 26.26 -46.52
CA PHE A 347 -6.44 26.89 -45.88
C PHE A 347 -6.07 28.19 -45.17
#